data_AF-A0A955IKW2-F1
#
_entry.id   AF-A0A955IKW2-F1
#
_cell.length_a   1.000
_cell.length_b   1.000
_cell.length_c   1.000
_cell.angle_alpha   90.00
_cell.angle_beta   90.00
_cell.angle_gamma   90.00
#
_symmetry.space_group_name_H-M   'P 1'
#
loop_
_entity.id
_entity.type
_entity.pdbx_description
1 polymer ?
#
loop_
_entity_poly.entity_id
_entity_poly.type
_entity_poly.pdbx_seq_one_letter_code
_entity_poly.pdbx_strand_id
1 'polypeptide(L)'
;MTCPSLGRMSIAALVAAFVWFAAGAQPRATRTPPAAAWTARLEALEPSRPLDYFELAEEMVDAAQSDSDRRLARELFALAGVLEPYQLGRSACLALADMESDVQERRRLIALASLLNRQPNDTALSERGSSGPGASEAVLAVCDAFSAYRLGKGREARKALATPGAMDLLASGAHVFAGGVDQFLADCDRYTGGERPTLYTELQATRDLRLELALLDGEARSWSGDLLLNRGRRLIEVDPARLDVTLGVDAHLAYFRNGRWVPGPDR
;
A
#
# COMPACT_ATOMS: atom_id res chain seq x y z
N MET A 1 7.15 -87.50 17.45
CA MET A 1 6.11 -86.59 17.99
C MET A 1 6.82 -85.43 18.67
N THR A 2 6.28 -84.23 18.48
CA THR A 2 6.61 -82.92 19.08
C THR A 2 7.90 -82.18 18.68
N CYS A 3 7.65 -81.02 18.02
CA CYS A 3 8.23 -79.69 18.30
C CYS A 3 9.57 -79.26 17.64
N PRO A 4 9.76 -77.94 17.39
CA PRO A 4 9.64 -77.38 16.05
C PRO A 4 10.92 -76.68 15.54
N SER A 5 11.05 -76.60 14.21
CA SER A 5 12.18 -75.96 13.53
C SER A 5 11.95 -74.46 13.31
N LEU A 6 12.83 -73.64 13.91
CA LEU A 6 13.17 -72.30 13.46
C LEU A 6 13.75 -72.37 12.04
N GLY A 7 13.15 -71.64 11.10
CA GLY A 7 13.55 -71.64 9.69
C GLY A 7 13.64 -70.23 9.09
N ARG A 8 14.79 -69.60 9.33
CA ARG A 8 15.61 -68.80 8.39
C ARG A 8 14.94 -67.76 7.47
N MET A 9 15.44 -66.54 7.64
CA MET A 9 15.56 -65.47 6.64
C MET A 9 15.95 -65.97 5.23
N SER A 10 15.32 -65.39 4.19
CA SER A 10 15.87 -65.17 2.83
C SER A 10 14.95 -64.13 2.16
N ILE A 11 15.39 -62.88 1.99
CA ILE A 11 16.17 -62.32 0.87
C ILE A 11 15.44 -62.44 -0.49
N ALA A 12 14.80 -61.33 -0.83
CA ALA A 12 14.65 -60.67 -2.14
C ALA A 12 14.91 -61.45 -3.45
N ALA A 13 13.89 -61.47 -4.32
CA ALA A 13 13.97 -61.36 -5.77
C ALA A 13 12.55 -61.01 -6.29
N LEU A 14 12.25 -59.77 -6.63
CA LEU A 14 12.41 -59.13 -7.96
C LEU A 14 11.59 -59.83 -9.06
N VAL A 15 10.33 -59.41 -9.20
CA VAL A 15 9.52 -59.64 -10.41
C VAL A 15 9.02 -58.29 -10.91
N ALA A 16 9.46 -57.95 -12.11
CA ALA A 16 9.16 -56.73 -12.83
C ALA A 16 7.68 -56.63 -13.18
N ALA A 17 7.01 -55.57 -12.70
CA ALA A 17 5.70 -55.18 -13.18
C ALA A 17 5.89 -54.20 -14.35
N PHE A 18 5.72 -54.73 -15.55
CA PHE A 18 5.71 -53.98 -16.81
C PHE A 18 4.37 -53.23 -16.91
N VAL A 19 4.30 -52.01 -16.37
CA VAL A 19 3.13 -51.14 -16.58
C VAL A 19 3.30 -50.49 -17.95
N TRP A 20 2.50 -50.96 -18.91
CA TRP A 20 2.26 -50.27 -20.17
C TRP A 20 1.73 -48.87 -19.89
N PHE A 21 2.58 -47.87 -20.06
CA PHE A 21 2.18 -46.47 -20.12
C PHE A 21 1.59 -46.24 -21.52
N ALA A 22 0.29 -46.48 -21.65
CA ALA A 22 -0.47 -45.98 -22.80
C ALA A 22 -0.42 -44.46 -22.71
N ALA A 23 0.42 -43.85 -23.54
CA ALA A 23 0.44 -42.42 -23.79
C ALA A 23 -0.92 -42.01 -24.36
N GLY A 24 -1.87 -41.72 -23.48
CA GLY A 24 -3.04 -40.94 -23.80
C GLY A 24 -2.55 -39.58 -24.28
N ALA A 25 -2.43 -39.42 -25.59
CA ALA A 25 -2.40 -38.12 -26.21
C ALA A 25 -3.77 -37.47 -25.91
N GLN A 26 -3.88 -36.81 -24.76
CA GLN A 26 -4.93 -35.83 -24.54
C GLN A 26 -4.88 -34.88 -25.75
N PRO A 27 -6.00 -34.63 -26.45
CA PRO A 27 -6.03 -33.53 -27.39
C PRO A 27 -5.63 -32.29 -26.61
N ARG A 28 -4.45 -31.73 -26.93
CA ARG A 28 -4.06 -30.40 -26.46
C ARG A 28 -5.18 -29.48 -26.93
N ALA A 29 -6.06 -29.10 -26.00
CA ALA A 29 -6.95 -27.98 -26.20
C ALA A 29 -6.09 -26.87 -26.79
N THR A 30 -6.43 -26.46 -28.01
CA THR A 30 -5.82 -25.30 -28.64
C THR A 30 -6.03 -24.14 -27.68
N ARG A 31 -4.98 -23.78 -26.92
CA ARG A 31 -4.97 -22.56 -26.12
C ARG A 31 -5.19 -21.43 -27.11
N THR A 32 -6.40 -20.89 -27.14
CA THR A 32 -6.72 -19.65 -27.81
C THR A 32 -5.66 -18.63 -27.38
N PRO A 33 -5.01 -17.91 -28.31
CA PRO A 33 -4.03 -16.90 -27.92
C PRO A 33 -4.66 -15.94 -26.90
N PRO A 34 -3.97 -15.61 -25.80
CA PRO A 34 -4.56 -14.88 -24.67
C PRO A 34 -5.26 -13.59 -25.13
N ALA A 35 -4.69 -12.90 -26.12
CA ALA A 35 -5.27 -11.70 -26.71
C ALA A 35 -6.69 -11.90 -27.30
N ALA A 36 -6.94 -12.99 -28.04
CA ALA A 36 -8.27 -13.26 -28.62
C ALA A 36 -9.28 -13.74 -27.57
N ALA A 37 -8.79 -14.37 -26.49
CA ALA A 37 -9.61 -14.75 -25.35
C ALA A 37 -10.08 -13.53 -24.55
N TRP A 38 -9.24 -12.50 -24.41
CA TRP A 38 -9.61 -11.25 -23.73
C TRP A 38 -10.66 -10.48 -24.51
N THR A 39 -10.54 -10.37 -25.85
CA THR A 39 -11.48 -9.59 -26.66
C THR A 39 -12.93 -10.06 -26.50
N ALA A 40 -13.17 -11.38 -26.57
CA ALA A 40 -14.52 -11.92 -26.40
C ALA A 40 -15.11 -11.65 -25.01
N ARG A 41 -14.27 -11.68 -23.96
CA ARG A 41 -14.70 -11.39 -22.58
C ARG A 41 -14.97 -9.91 -22.37
N LEU A 42 -14.12 -9.04 -22.91
CA LEU A 42 -14.32 -7.58 -22.87
C LEU A 42 -15.62 -7.18 -23.58
N GLU A 43 -15.92 -7.79 -24.72
CA GLU A 43 -17.17 -7.53 -25.45
C GLU A 43 -18.42 -8.01 -24.68
N ALA A 44 -18.27 -9.02 -23.82
CA ALA A 44 -19.35 -9.55 -22.98
C ALA A 44 -19.60 -8.74 -21.70
N LEU A 45 -18.75 -7.76 -21.37
CA LEU A 45 -18.93 -6.92 -20.18
C LEU A 45 -20.18 -6.04 -20.28
N GLU A 46 -20.91 -5.95 -19.16
CA GLU A 46 -22.10 -5.12 -19.02
C GLU A 46 -21.97 -4.17 -17.82
N PRO A 47 -22.22 -2.86 -17.95
CA PRO A 47 -22.06 -1.90 -16.84
C PRO A 47 -22.96 -2.18 -15.62
N SER A 48 -24.03 -2.96 -15.80
CA SER A 48 -24.89 -3.49 -14.74
C SER A 48 -24.21 -4.53 -13.84
N ARG A 49 -23.04 -5.04 -14.25
CA ARG A 49 -22.24 -6.03 -13.52
C ARG A 49 -20.81 -5.54 -13.28
N PRO A 50 -20.59 -4.55 -12.40
CA PRO A 50 -19.27 -3.95 -12.15
C PRO A 50 -18.22 -4.95 -11.66
N LEU A 51 -18.66 -6.00 -10.95
CA LEU A 51 -17.77 -7.07 -10.47
C LEU A 51 -17.06 -7.81 -11.62
N ASP A 52 -17.73 -8.00 -12.76
CA ASP A 52 -17.13 -8.70 -13.91
C ASP A 52 -15.93 -7.93 -14.48
N TYR A 53 -15.94 -6.59 -14.38
CA TYR A 53 -14.78 -5.75 -14.76
C TYR A 53 -13.62 -5.96 -13.78
N PHE A 54 -13.93 -6.01 -12.49
CA PHE A 54 -12.93 -6.20 -11.44
C PHE A 54 -12.26 -7.56 -11.54
N GLU A 55 -13.03 -8.64 -11.64
CA GLU A 55 -12.50 -10.01 -11.77
C GLU A 55 -11.67 -10.17 -13.06
N LEU A 56 -12.15 -9.61 -14.18
CA LEU A 56 -11.38 -9.63 -15.42
C LEU A 56 -10.07 -8.86 -15.29
N ALA A 57 -10.07 -7.73 -14.57
CA ALA A 57 -8.84 -6.97 -14.31
C ALA A 57 -7.83 -7.79 -13.50
N GLU A 58 -8.27 -8.48 -12.44
CA GLU A 58 -7.40 -9.35 -11.63
C GLU A 58 -6.76 -10.45 -12.48
N GLU A 59 -7.58 -11.18 -13.25
CA GLU A 59 -7.07 -12.22 -14.15
C GLU A 59 -6.08 -11.67 -15.18
N MET A 60 -6.34 -10.48 -15.71
CA MET A 60 -5.45 -9.82 -16.66
C MET A 60 -4.13 -9.38 -16.02
N VAL A 61 -4.13 -8.91 -14.78
CA VAL A 61 -2.89 -8.57 -14.05
C VAL A 61 -2.05 -9.82 -13.84
N ASP A 62 -2.65 -10.91 -13.37
CA ASP A 62 -1.95 -12.18 -13.14
C ASP A 62 -1.37 -12.77 -14.43
N ALA A 63 -2.07 -12.60 -15.55
CA ALA A 63 -1.67 -13.10 -16.86
C ALA A 63 -0.90 -12.08 -17.72
N ALA A 64 -0.66 -10.85 -17.24
CA ALA A 64 -0.15 -9.75 -18.06
C ALA A 64 1.26 -10.04 -18.59
N GLN A 65 1.42 -10.02 -19.92
CA GLN A 65 2.71 -10.19 -20.58
C GLN A 65 3.27 -8.87 -21.14
N SER A 66 2.42 -7.84 -21.22
CA SER A 66 2.74 -6.56 -21.83
C SER A 66 2.26 -5.36 -21.00
N ASP A 67 2.85 -4.18 -21.27
CA ASP A 67 2.37 -2.92 -20.69
C ASP A 67 1.00 -2.49 -21.23
N SER A 68 0.60 -2.99 -22.41
CA SER A 68 -0.78 -2.84 -22.89
C SER A 68 -1.78 -3.60 -22.03
N ASP A 69 -1.49 -4.85 -21.64
CA ASP A 69 -2.38 -5.65 -20.79
C ASP A 69 -2.53 -4.99 -19.41
N ARG A 70 -1.41 -4.53 -18.84
CA ARG A 70 -1.43 -3.78 -17.57
C ARG A 70 -2.22 -2.47 -17.66
N ARG A 71 -2.14 -1.74 -18.78
CA ARG A 71 -2.94 -0.51 -18.97
C ARG A 71 -4.42 -0.81 -19.03
N LEU A 72 -4.81 -1.84 -19.79
CA LEU A 72 -6.21 -2.24 -19.88
C LEU A 72 -6.75 -2.76 -18.55
N ALA A 73 -5.97 -3.52 -17.78
CA ALA A 73 -6.36 -3.94 -16.44
C ALA A 73 -6.57 -2.75 -15.47
N ARG A 74 -5.72 -1.70 -15.55
CA ARG A 74 -5.96 -0.46 -14.79
C ARG A 74 -7.27 0.22 -15.17
N GLU A 75 -7.57 0.31 -16.47
CA GLU A 75 -8.85 0.87 -16.93
C GLU A 75 -10.04 0.06 -16.42
N LEU A 76 -9.96 -1.27 -16.40
CA LEU A 76 -11.01 -2.14 -15.87
C LEU A 76 -11.21 -1.97 -14.35
N PHE A 77 -10.14 -1.89 -13.56
CA PHE A 77 -10.26 -1.59 -12.12
C PHE A 77 -10.90 -0.23 -11.88
N ALA A 78 -10.49 0.79 -12.63
CA ALA A 78 -11.06 2.12 -12.51
C ALA A 78 -12.55 2.15 -12.90
N LEU A 79 -12.95 1.50 -13.99
CA LEU A 79 -14.36 1.34 -14.37
C LEU A 79 -15.17 0.62 -13.29
N ALA A 80 -14.66 -0.49 -12.74
CA ALA A 80 -15.33 -1.22 -11.67
C ALA A 80 -15.58 -0.34 -10.44
N GLY A 81 -14.57 0.44 -10.04
CA GLY A 81 -14.65 1.35 -8.91
C GLY A 81 -15.58 2.54 -9.13
N VAL A 82 -15.69 3.05 -10.35
CA VAL A 82 -16.60 4.15 -10.70
C VAL A 82 -18.05 3.67 -10.84
N LEU A 83 -18.26 2.48 -11.40
CA LEU A 83 -19.61 1.90 -11.56
C LEU A 83 -20.22 1.45 -10.23
N GLU A 84 -19.40 0.93 -9.29
CA GLU A 84 -19.82 0.55 -7.95
C GLU A 84 -18.90 1.16 -6.86
N PRO A 85 -19.03 2.47 -6.58
CA PRO A 85 -18.16 3.18 -5.62
C PRO A 85 -18.18 2.62 -4.21
N TYR A 86 -19.33 2.13 -3.76
CA TYR A 86 -19.53 1.70 -2.37
C TYR A 86 -18.93 0.33 -2.07
N GLN A 87 -19.01 -0.63 -2.99
CA GLN A 87 -18.51 -1.99 -2.77
C GLN A 87 -17.14 -2.22 -3.40
N LEU A 88 -16.89 -1.66 -4.59
CA LEU A 88 -15.67 -1.91 -5.35
C LEU A 88 -14.69 -0.74 -5.35
N GLY A 89 -15.13 0.49 -5.07
CA GLY A 89 -14.28 1.69 -5.12
C GLY A 89 -12.99 1.56 -4.30
N ARG A 90 -13.09 1.08 -3.04
CA ARG A 90 -11.92 0.85 -2.19
C ARG A 90 -10.97 -0.19 -2.78
N SER A 91 -11.51 -1.35 -3.17
CA SER A 91 -10.73 -2.46 -3.70
C SER A 91 -10.04 -2.08 -5.02
N ALA A 92 -10.75 -1.36 -5.89
CA ALA A 92 -10.20 -0.80 -7.13
C ALA A 92 -9.03 0.16 -6.85
N CYS A 93 -9.18 1.08 -5.90
CA CYS A 93 -8.10 2.01 -5.53
C CYS A 93 -6.87 1.28 -5.00
N LEU A 94 -7.06 0.22 -4.19
CA LEU A 94 -5.94 -0.58 -3.68
C LEU A 94 -5.25 -1.40 -4.77
N ALA A 95 -6.01 -2.01 -5.68
CA ALA A 95 -5.46 -2.73 -6.83
C ALA A 95 -4.65 -1.79 -7.74
N LEU A 96 -5.19 -0.60 -8.04
CA LEU A 96 -4.47 0.43 -8.79
C LEU A 96 -3.19 0.88 -8.07
N ALA A 97 -3.23 1.04 -6.74
CA ALA A 97 -2.07 1.42 -5.95
C ALA A 97 -0.95 0.37 -5.97
N ASP A 98 -1.31 -0.92 -6.07
CA ASP A 98 -0.33 -2.01 -6.16
C ASP A 98 0.37 -2.04 -7.53
N MET A 99 -0.35 -1.67 -8.59
CA MET A 99 0.16 -1.57 -9.95
C MET A 99 0.92 -0.27 -10.25
N GLU A 100 0.96 0.68 -9.32
CA GLU A 100 1.49 2.02 -9.52
C GLU A 100 2.97 2.13 -9.11
N SER A 101 3.77 2.71 -10.01
CA SER A 101 5.21 2.89 -9.82
C SER A 101 5.55 4.24 -9.19
N ASP A 102 4.73 5.27 -9.42
CA ASP A 102 4.92 6.56 -8.78
C ASP A 102 4.48 6.48 -7.31
N VAL A 103 5.45 6.66 -6.40
CA VAL A 103 5.21 6.69 -4.95
C VAL A 103 4.15 7.74 -4.57
N GLN A 104 4.08 8.85 -5.31
CA GLN A 104 3.10 9.91 -5.05
C GLN A 104 1.68 9.45 -5.42
N GLU A 105 1.50 8.89 -6.61
CA GLU A 105 0.18 8.41 -7.06
C GLU A 105 -0.27 7.18 -6.27
N ARG A 106 0.65 6.28 -5.91
CA ARG A 106 0.38 5.17 -4.99
C ARG A 106 -0.16 5.67 -3.64
N ARG A 107 0.45 6.71 -3.06
CA ARG A 107 -0.03 7.32 -1.80
C ARG A 107 -1.40 7.96 -1.96
N ARG A 108 -1.65 8.63 -3.09
CA ARG A 108 -2.96 9.20 -3.42
C ARG A 108 -4.05 8.12 -3.45
N LEU A 109 -3.79 7.03 -4.17
CA LEU A 109 -4.74 5.91 -4.30
C LEU A 109 -5.02 5.22 -2.96
N ILE A 110 -3.99 5.05 -2.12
CA ILE A 110 -4.18 4.55 -0.75
C ILE A 110 -5.02 5.51 0.09
N ALA A 111 -4.76 6.83 0.02
CA ALA A 111 -5.54 7.83 0.74
C ALA A 111 -7.00 7.84 0.27
N LEU A 112 -7.24 7.74 -1.04
CA LEU A 112 -8.58 7.61 -1.61
C LEU A 112 -9.30 6.36 -1.11
N ALA A 113 -8.63 5.20 -1.10
CA ALA A 113 -9.16 3.96 -0.54
C ALA A 113 -9.53 4.09 0.96
N SER A 114 -8.73 4.81 1.74
CA SER A 114 -9.04 5.11 3.15
C SER A 114 -10.25 6.02 3.33
N LEU A 115 -10.45 6.99 2.43
CA LEU A 115 -11.62 7.88 2.45
C LEU A 115 -12.90 7.14 2.06
N LEU A 116 -12.83 6.26 1.07
CA LEU A 116 -13.95 5.41 0.64
C LEU A 116 -14.36 4.38 1.71
N ASN A 117 -13.44 4.01 2.61
CA ASN A 117 -13.71 3.12 3.74
C ASN A 117 -14.63 3.74 4.80
N ARG A 118 -14.79 5.08 4.82
CA ARG A 118 -15.67 5.76 5.76
C ARG A 118 -17.11 5.55 5.32
N GLN A 119 -17.78 4.55 5.89
CA GLN A 119 -19.23 4.46 5.77
C GLN A 119 -19.87 5.78 6.25
N PRO A 120 -21.02 6.20 5.69
CA PRO A 120 -21.72 7.41 6.14
C PRO A 120 -22.03 7.44 7.65
N ASN A 121 -22.05 6.27 8.30
CA ASN A 121 -22.33 6.09 9.72
C ASN A 121 -21.09 5.91 10.60
N ASP A 122 -19.88 6.01 10.06
CA ASP A 122 -18.64 5.76 10.79
C ASP A 122 -18.13 7.05 11.49
N THR A 123 -18.92 7.52 12.46
CA THR A 123 -18.57 8.62 13.37
C THR A 123 -17.50 8.23 14.41
N ALA A 124 -17.09 6.96 14.44
CA ALA A 124 -16.20 6.41 15.46
C ALA A 124 -14.72 6.82 15.30
N LEU A 125 -14.32 7.41 14.17
CA LEU A 125 -12.94 7.87 13.96
C LEU A 125 -12.67 9.29 14.47
N SER A 126 -13.68 10.03 14.93
CA SER A 126 -13.47 11.37 15.54
C SER A 126 -12.87 11.32 16.95
N GLU A 127 -12.79 10.16 17.59
CA GLU A 127 -12.32 10.06 18.99
C GLU A 127 -10.87 9.58 19.15
N ARG A 128 -10.16 9.21 18.07
CA ARG A 128 -8.71 8.89 18.16
C ARG A 128 -7.80 10.12 18.04
N GLY A 129 -8.37 11.31 17.82
CA GLY A 129 -7.64 12.58 17.68
C GLY A 129 -7.66 13.47 18.92
N SER A 130 -8.50 13.20 19.92
CA SER A 130 -8.54 13.99 21.16
C SER A 130 -7.39 13.60 22.09
N SER A 131 -6.19 14.02 21.70
CA SER A 131 -5.01 14.06 22.55
C SER A 131 -5.34 14.84 23.83
N GLY A 132 -5.45 14.14 24.96
CA GLY A 132 -5.57 14.78 26.27
C GLY A 132 -4.36 15.70 26.56
N PRO A 133 -4.43 16.58 27.57
CA PRO A 133 -3.38 17.56 27.87
C PRO A 133 -1.95 16.95 28.00
N GLY A 134 -1.83 15.70 28.45
CA GLY A 134 -0.55 15.00 28.55
C GLY A 134 0.08 14.59 27.20
N ALA A 135 -0.73 14.41 26.14
CA ALA A 135 -0.21 14.13 24.80
C ALA A 135 0.39 15.38 24.15
N SER A 136 -0.16 16.57 24.44
CA SER A 136 0.40 17.84 23.98
C SER A 136 1.77 18.13 24.63
N GLU A 137 1.94 17.81 25.92
CA GLU A 137 3.21 17.99 26.64
C GLU A 137 4.31 17.04 26.12
N ALA A 138 3.96 15.77 25.86
CA ALA A 138 4.89 14.80 25.27
C ALA A 138 5.35 15.21 23.85
N VAL A 139 4.44 15.74 23.03
CA VAL A 139 4.74 16.27 21.69
C VAL A 139 5.74 17.42 21.75
N LEU A 140 5.50 18.39 22.62
CA LEU A 140 6.40 19.54 22.79
C LEU A 140 7.78 19.10 23.29
N ALA A 141 7.82 18.16 24.23
CA ALA A 141 9.06 17.59 24.74
C ALA A 141 9.89 16.88 23.65
N VAL A 142 9.25 16.19 22.72
CA VAL A 142 9.95 15.59 21.56
C VAL A 142 10.48 16.68 20.62
N CYS A 143 9.71 17.75 20.37
CA CYS A 143 10.17 18.87 19.54
C CYS A 143 11.37 19.60 20.17
N ASP A 144 11.34 19.82 21.48
CA ASP A 144 12.44 20.40 22.23
C ASP A 144 13.69 19.51 22.17
N ALA A 145 13.50 18.19 22.23
CA ALA A 145 14.59 17.24 22.09
C ALA A 145 15.30 17.36 20.73
N PHE A 146 14.55 17.47 19.64
CA PHE A 146 15.13 17.68 18.31
C PHE A 146 15.79 19.06 18.14
N SER A 147 15.19 20.10 18.70
CA SER A 147 15.79 21.43 18.70
C SER A 147 17.14 21.44 19.43
N ALA A 148 17.20 20.86 20.63
CA ALA A 148 18.43 20.71 21.40
C ALA A 148 19.46 19.83 20.68
N TYR A 149 19.01 18.74 20.03
CA TYR A 149 19.85 17.87 19.22
C TYR A 149 20.54 18.62 18.06
N ARG A 150 19.77 19.42 17.30
CA ARG A 150 20.30 20.26 16.21
C ARG A 150 21.32 21.30 16.68
N LEU A 151 21.19 21.76 17.91
CA LEU A 151 22.10 22.71 18.53
C LEU A 151 23.34 22.04 19.17
N GLY A 152 23.49 20.72 19.07
CA GLY A 152 24.60 19.98 19.69
C GLY A 152 24.50 19.91 21.22
N LYS A 153 23.28 20.08 21.76
CA LYS A 153 22.99 20.10 23.20
C LYS A 153 22.34 18.79 23.64
N GLY A 154 23.05 17.67 23.49
CA GLY A 154 22.52 16.33 23.74
C GLY A 154 21.98 16.11 25.17
N ARG A 155 22.56 16.78 26.18
CA ARG A 155 22.03 16.74 27.57
C ARG A 155 20.65 17.41 27.70
N GLU A 156 20.44 18.54 27.03
CA GLU A 156 19.13 19.20 27.00
C GLU A 156 18.11 18.33 26.26
N ALA A 157 18.54 17.68 25.16
CA ALA A 157 17.68 16.75 24.41
C ALA A 157 17.21 15.56 25.26
N ARG A 158 18.11 14.94 26.03
CA ARG A 158 17.74 13.86 26.96
C ARG A 158 16.84 14.32 28.09
N LYS A 159 17.09 15.52 28.61
CA LYS A 159 16.24 16.10 29.66
C LYS A 159 14.81 16.29 29.15
N ALA A 160 14.64 16.75 27.90
CA ALA A 160 13.32 16.88 27.29
C ALA A 160 12.64 15.51 27.12
N LEU A 161 13.36 14.48 26.68
CA LEU A 161 12.79 13.12 26.55
C LEU A 161 12.46 12.42 27.88
N ALA A 162 12.88 12.97 29.02
CA ALA A 162 12.48 12.46 30.33
C ALA A 162 11.02 12.83 30.68
N THR A 163 10.38 13.72 29.92
CA THR A 163 8.95 14.04 30.06
C THR A 163 8.09 12.79 29.85
N PRO A 164 7.08 12.54 30.69
CA PRO A 164 6.20 11.37 30.54
C PRO A 164 5.60 11.24 29.14
N GLY A 165 5.68 10.06 28.55
CA GLY A 165 5.15 9.77 27.21
C GLY A 165 6.01 10.25 26.03
N ALA A 166 7.02 11.10 26.24
CA ALA A 166 7.86 11.61 25.16
C ALA A 166 8.72 10.51 24.51
N MET A 167 9.26 9.58 25.31
CA MET A 167 10.05 8.46 24.80
C MET A 167 9.19 7.47 24.01
N ASP A 168 7.99 7.16 24.49
CA ASP A 168 7.05 6.27 23.81
C ASP A 168 6.58 6.88 22.48
N LEU A 169 6.34 8.19 22.48
CA LEU A 169 6.00 8.95 21.28
C LEU A 169 7.15 8.97 20.27
N LEU A 170 8.39 9.19 20.71
CA LEU A 170 9.57 9.10 19.86
C LEU A 170 9.76 7.70 19.27
N ALA A 171 9.54 6.65 20.07
CA ALA A 171 9.61 5.25 19.64
C ALA A 171 8.54 4.90 18.60
N SER A 172 7.34 5.47 18.71
CA SER A 172 6.28 5.29 17.70
C SER A 172 6.68 5.85 16.32
N GLY A 173 7.50 6.91 16.30
CA GLY A 173 8.05 7.55 15.11
C GLY A 173 9.37 6.93 14.60
N ALA A 174 9.89 5.88 15.25
CA ALA A 174 11.25 5.36 15.02
C ALA A 174 11.56 4.98 13.55
N HIS A 175 10.54 4.58 12.80
CA HIS A 175 10.65 4.17 11.39
C HIS A 175 11.04 5.32 10.45
N VAL A 176 10.95 6.58 10.89
CA VAL A 176 11.30 7.77 10.10
C VAL A 176 12.83 8.01 10.08
N PHE A 177 13.59 7.44 11.03
CA PHE A 177 15.02 7.67 11.17
C PHE A 177 15.88 6.58 10.52
N ALA A 178 17.04 6.98 9.99
CA ALA A 178 18.10 6.02 9.69
C ALA A 178 18.83 5.69 11.01
N GLY A 179 18.68 4.44 11.49
CA GLY A 179 19.28 3.99 12.77
C GLY A 179 18.35 4.03 13.98
N GLY A 180 17.12 4.52 13.83
CA GLY A 180 16.10 4.49 14.89
C GLY A 180 16.41 5.36 16.11
N VAL A 181 15.64 5.14 17.18
CA VAL A 181 15.75 5.90 18.44
C VAL A 181 17.09 5.65 19.14
N ASP A 182 17.62 4.43 19.06
CA ASP A 182 18.90 4.08 19.69
C ASP A 182 20.06 4.90 19.14
N GLN A 183 20.09 5.10 17.81
CA GLN A 183 21.10 5.93 17.16
C GLN A 183 20.96 7.40 17.60
N PHE A 184 19.73 7.92 17.69
CA PHE A 184 19.47 9.27 18.19
C PHE A 184 19.96 9.45 19.64
N LEU A 185 19.70 8.48 20.52
CA LEU A 185 20.12 8.52 21.92
C LEU A 185 21.64 8.38 22.07
N ALA A 186 22.28 7.54 21.25
CA ALA A 186 23.72 7.41 21.20
C ALA A 186 24.39 8.70 20.69
N ASP A 187 23.77 9.37 19.72
CA ASP A 187 24.24 10.65 19.21
C ASP A 187 24.08 11.77 20.26
N CYS A 188 22.96 11.79 21.01
CA CYS A 188 22.80 12.69 22.15
C CYS A 188 23.90 12.53 23.21
N ASP A 189 24.40 11.31 23.45
CA ASP A 189 25.51 11.10 24.38
C ASP A 189 26.84 11.64 23.88
N ARG A 190 27.06 11.62 22.56
CA ARG A 190 28.27 12.17 21.96
C ARG A 190 28.27 13.70 22.03
N TYR A 191 27.12 14.36 21.93
CA TYR A 191 27.03 15.83 21.93
C TYR A 191 26.96 16.43 23.34
N THR A 192 28.12 16.49 24.00
CA THR A 192 28.27 17.01 25.37
C THR A 192 28.97 18.38 25.48
N GLY A 193 29.08 19.14 24.39
CA GLY A 193 29.85 20.39 24.36
C GLY A 193 29.50 21.44 23.28
N GLY A 194 28.35 21.34 22.60
CA GLY A 194 27.97 22.33 21.57
C GLY A 194 28.63 22.16 20.21
N GLU A 195 29.43 21.10 20.02
CA GLU A 195 29.82 20.66 18.69
C GLU A 195 28.59 20.06 17.99
N ARG A 196 28.17 20.71 16.89
CA ARG A 196 27.11 20.18 16.03
C ARG A 196 27.49 18.77 15.55
N PRO A 197 26.51 17.88 15.34
CA PRO A 197 26.76 16.65 14.61
C PRO A 197 27.47 16.99 13.30
N THR A 198 28.73 16.54 13.15
CA THR A 198 29.49 16.67 11.89
C THR A 198 28.81 15.93 10.73
N LEU A 199 27.80 15.12 11.04
CA LEU A 199 27.02 14.31 10.13
C LEU A 199 25.56 14.74 10.03
N TYR A 200 25.13 15.89 10.57
CA TYR A 200 23.73 16.35 10.42
C TYR A 200 23.48 16.80 8.98
N THR A 201 23.06 15.87 8.14
CA THR A 201 22.77 16.12 6.74
C THR A 201 21.47 16.93 6.59
N GLU A 202 21.35 17.67 5.48
CA GLU A 202 20.10 18.36 5.11
C GLU A 202 18.90 17.39 5.03
N LEU A 203 19.17 16.13 4.66
CA LEU A 203 18.17 15.06 4.64
C LEU A 203 17.66 14.69 6.04
N GLN A 204 18.55 14.62 7.04
CA GLN A 204 18.16 14.38 8.43
C GLN A 204 17.39 15.57 8.99
N ALA A 205 17.84 16.80 8.72
CA ALA A 205 17.10 18.01 9.07
C ALA A 205 15.66 17.99 8.54
N THR A 206 15.49 17.59 7.28
CA THR A 206 14.17 17.49 6.65
C THR A 206 13.30 16.39 7.30
N ARG A 207 13.89 15.28 7.74
CA ARG A 207 13.17 14.18 8.40
C ARG A 207 12.71 14.56 9.80
N ASP A 208 13.60 15.18 10.58
CA ASP A 208 13.29 15.64 11.94
C ASP A 208 12.17 16.69 11.92
N LEU A 209 12.27 17.68 11.02
CA LEU A 209 11.22 18.69 10.83
C LEU A 209 9.88 18.08 10.38
N ARG A 210 9.90 17.03 9.55
CA ARG A 210 8.67 16.31 9.16
C ARG A 210 8.03 15.60 10.33
N LEU A 211 8.83 15.01 11.21
CA LEU A 211 8.32 14.36 12.40
C LEU A 211 7.81 15.39 13.41
N GLU A 212 8.54 16.47 13.68
CA GLU A 212 8.06 17.57 14.52
C GLU A 212 6.72 18.10 14.01
N LEU A 213 6.60 18.35 12.71
CA LEU A 213 5.33 18.76 12.11
C LEU A 213 4.23 17.70 12.24
N ALA A 214 4.55 16.41 12.11
CA ALA A 214 3.57 15.34 12.29
C ALA A 214 3.12 15.17 13.75
N LEU A 215 4.01 15.44 14.71
CA LEU A 215 3.73 15.36 16.14
C LEU A 215 2.93 16.56 16.64
N LEU A 216 3.26 17.76 16.15
CA LEU A 216 2.56 19.01 16.49
C LEU A 216 1.13 19.05 15.93
N ASP A 217 0.83 18.22 14.94
CA ASP A 217 -0.41 18.30 14.19
C ASP A 217 -1.41 17.22 14.62
N GLY A 218 -2.10 17.51 15.73
CA GLY A 218 -3.37 16.86 16.07
C GLY A 218 -4.56 17.40 15.25
N GLU A 219 -4.44 18.58 14.64
CA GLU A 219 -5.50 19.27 13.91
C GLU A 219 -4.92 20.26 12.87
N ALA A 220 -4.88 19.84 11.60
CA ALA A 220 -4.69 20.66 10.39
C ALA A 220 -3.34 21.40 10.15
N ARG A 221 -2.49 20.74 9.34
CA ARG A 221 -1.30 21.26 8.66
C ARG A 221 -1.47 22.68 8.11
N SER A 222 -0.55 23.59 8.48
CA SER A 222 -0.46 24.91 7.86
C SER A 222 0.02 24.83 6.40
N TRP A 223 -0.59 25.63 5.52
CA TRP A 223 -0.28 25.68 4.07
C TRP A 223 1.20 25.96 3.76
N SER A 224 1.85 26.79 4.57
CA SER A 224 3.27 27.12 4.44
C SER A 224 4.18 25.93 4.78
N GLY A 225 3.82 25.13 5.79
CA GLY A 225 4.52 23.90 6.12
C GLY A 225 4.43 22.85 5.02
N ASP A 226 3.24 22.70 4.42
CA ASP A 226 3.06 21.77 3.29
C ASP A 226 3.89 22.18 2.07
N LEU A 227 3.91 23.46 1.71
CA LEU A 227 4.69 23.99 0.60
C LEU A 227 6.21 23.77 0.76
N LEU A 228 6.74 23.99 1.96
CA LEU A 228 8.16 23.75 2.27
C LEU A 228 8.52 22.26 2.20
N LEU A 229 7.65 21.39 2.71
CA LEU A 229 7.87 19.95 2.76
C LEU A 229 7.72 19.26 1.40
N ASN A 230 6.75 19.72 0.61
CA ASN A 230 6.47 19.23 -0.73
C ASN A 230 7.31 19.94 -1.78
N ARG A 231 8.12 20.94 -1.42
CA ARG A 231 8.97 21.73 -2.34
C ARG A 231 8.19 22.25 -3.56
N GLY A 232 6.96 22.70 -3.33
CA GLY A 232 6.06 23.17 -4.39
C GLY A 232 5.51 22.06 -5.31
N ARG A 233 5.63 20.77 -4.95
CA ARG A 233 4.88 19.71 -5.64
C ARG A 233 3.38 19.97 -5.50
N ARG A 234 2.63 19.70 -6.56
CA ARG A 234 1.18 19.95 -6.63
C ARG A 234 0.47 19.28 -5.46
N LEU A 235 -0.36 20.05 -4.75
CA LEU A 235 -1.30 19.51 -3.78
C LEU A 235 -2.19 18.49 -4.51
N ILE A 236 -2.31 17.30 -3.94
CA ILE A 236 -3.12 16.25 -4.53
C ILE A 236 -4.53 16.40 -3.99
N GLU A 237 -5.43 16.91 -4.82
CA GLU A 237 -6.86 16.89 -4.51
C GLU A 237 -7.38 15.45 -4.63
N VAL A 238 -7.99 14.96 -3.56
CA VAL A 238 -8.60 13.64 -3.48
C VAL A 238 -10.09 13.87 -3.23
N ASP A 239 -10.90 13.72 -4.27
CA ASP A 239 -12.35 13.87 -4.18
C ASP A 239 -13.00 12.47 -4.24
N PRO A 240 -13.40 11.89 -3.10
CA PRO A 240 -14.07 10.60 -3.08
C PRO A 240 -15.48 10.64 -3.70
N ALA A 241 -16.09 11.82 -3.88
CA ALA A 241 -17.40 11.95 -4.53
C ALA A 241 -17.30 11.93 -6.06
N ARG A 242 -16.12 12.24 -6.62
CA ARG A 242 -15.82 12.25 -8.07
C ARG A 242 -14.72 11.23 -8.40
N LEU A 243 -15.01 9.94 -8.22
CA LEU A 243 -14.06 8.87 -8.58
C LEU A 243 -13.74 8.83 -10.07
N ASP A 244 -14.70 9.17 -10.92
CA ASP A 244 -14.54 9.26 -12.37
C ASP A 244 -13.44 10.27 -12.77
N VAL A 245 -13.46 11.46 -12.17
CA VAL A 245 -12.43 12.50 -12.39
C VAL A 245 -11.10 12.07 -11.77
N THR A 246 -11.16 11.51 -10.56
CA THR A 246 -9.95 11.16 -9.79
C THR A 246 -9.17 10.02 -10.44
N LEU A 247 -9.87 9.01 -10.97
CA LEU A 247 -9.29 7.85 -11.66
C LEU A 247 -9.12 8.07 -13.17
N GLY A 248 -9.64 9.18 -13.73
CA GLY A 248 -9.47 9.54 -15.13
C GLY A 248 -10.26 8.66 -16.10
N VAL A 249 -11.41 8.15 -15.67
CA VAL A 249 -12.24 7.23 -16.45
C VAL A 249 -13.67 7.77 -16.56
N ASP A 250 -14.23 7.67 -17.76
CA ASP A 250 -15.61 8.07 -18.02
C ASP A 250 -16.57 6.87 -17.88
N ALA A 251 -17.44 6.93 -16.87
CA ALA A 251 -18.47 5.91 -16.63
C ALA A 251 -19.44 5.74 -17.80
N HIS A 252 -19.60 6.77 -18.64
CA HIS A 252 -20.46 6.69 -19.81
C HIS A 252 -19.87 5.80 -20.89
N LEU A 253 -18.54 5.62 -20.93
CA LEU A 253 -17.82 4.79 -21.89
C LEU A 253 -17.55 3.38 -21.35
N ALA A 254 -18.57 2.72 -20.80
CA ALA A 254 -18.37 1.44 -20.13
C ALA A 254 -18.50 0.20 -21.05
N TYR A 255 -18.90 0.33 -22.32
CA TYR A 255 -19.02 -0.81 -23.23
C TYR A 255 -17.77 -0.98 -24.09
N PHE A 256 -17.21 -2.19 -24.20
CA PHE A 256 -16.08 -2.44 -25.09
C PHE A 256 -16.53 -2.99 -26.44
N ARG A 257 -16.33 -2.26 -27.53
CA ARG A 257 -16.72 -2.67 -28.90
C ARG A 257 -15.63 -2.33 -29.91
N ASN A 258 -15.28 -3.29 -30.77
CA ASN A 258 -14.27 -3.09 -31.83
C ASN A 258 -12.93 -2.55 -31.30
N GLY A 259 -12.49 -3.03 -30.12
CA GLY A 259 -11.21 -2.62 -29.53
C GLY A 259 -11.20 -1.25 -28.84
N ARG A 260 -12.37 -0.64 -28.61
CA ARG A 260 -12.49 0.66 -27.92
C ARG A 260 -13.67 0.69 -26.96
N TRP A 261 -13.55 1.51 -25.92
CA TRP A 261 -14.65 1.88 -25.05
C TRP A 261 -15.63 2.80 -25.79
N VAL A 262 -16.92 2.48 -25.75
CA VAL A 262 -18.01 3.19 -26.43
C VAL A 262 -19.12 3.51 -25.43
N PRO A 263 -19.91 4.58 -25.68
CA PRO A 263 -21.06 4.87 -24.85
C PRO A 263 -22.10 3.75 -24.95
N GLY A 264 -22.87 3.58 -23.87
CA GLY A 264 -24.02 2.68 -23.90
C GLY A 264 -25.02 3.08 -24.98
N PRO A 265 -25.85 2.14 -25.46
CA PRO A 265 -26.96 2.49 -26.34
C PRO A 265 -27.82 3.53 -25.61
N ASP A 266 -27.97 4.71 -26.21
CA ASP A 266 -28.78 5.81 -25.68
C ASP A 266 -30.15 5.25 -25.22
N ARG A 267 -30.46 5.45 -23.94
CA ARG A 267 -31.78 5.13 -23.37
C ARG A 267 -32.71 6.33 -23.47
#